data_AF-A0A034V2F4-F1
#
_entry.id   AF-A0A034V2F4-F1
#
_cell.length_a   1.000
_cell.length_b   1.000
_cell.length_c   1.000
_cell.angle_alpha   90.00
_cell.angle_beta   90.00
_cell.angle_gamma   90.00
#
_symmetry.space_group_name_H-M   'P 1'
#
loop_
_entity.id
_entity.type
_entity.pdbx_description
1 polymer ?
#
loop_
_entity_poly.entity_id
_entity_poly.type
_entity_poly.pdbx_seq_one_letter_code
_entity_poly.pdbx_strand_id
1 'polypeptide(L)'
;MGYWLELLDWILRDPGKLIRYLVLFVCSVIVIVQLSECFTKLNSPPISTHSYFSLNDTVEMPAVTICREPPYKEDVLNSLSGGICPHPKYITCWNNFPFNDLELDDFFMNSTFDLEETILGEQYGLDGLTKNLEIKSSLHFFMGRCYTLNPKIELKRTTRTSGYSLMLTHHIIPGSTMEMMLEKNPGWHVYIHDHRHEFTELNVKGAARSEYIFAEIDEEIEIKLQSQQFKNIESKETPCSATLSYSDMKCAELCVFDY
;
A
#
# COMPACT_ATOMS: atom_id res chain seq x y z
N MET A 1 24.96 -73.44 -9.05
CA MET A 1 23.68 -73.88 -9.66
C MET A 1 22.77 -74.69 -8.72
N GLY A 2 23.10 -74.92 -7.43
CA GLY A 2 22.23 -75.68 -6.52
C GLY A 2 21.28 -74.83 -5.66
N TYR A 3 21.70 -73.61 -5.29
CA TYR A 3 20.93 -72.75 -4.38
C TYR A 3 19.55 -72.33 -4.91
N TRP A 4 19.42 -72.18 -6.24
CA TRP A 4 18.15 -71.79 -6.88
C TRP A 4 17.16 -72.94 -6.99
N LEU A 5 17.64 -74.19 -7.08
CA LEU A 5 16.80 -75.39 -7.16
C LEU A 5 16.23 -75.75 -5.78
N GLU A 6 17.03 -75.63 -4.72
CA GLU A 6 16.57 -75.84 -3.34
C GLU A 6 15.58 -74.76 -2.88
N LEU A 7 15.77 -73.50 -3.33
CA LEU A 7 14.83 -72.41 -3.06
C LEU A 7 13.48 -72.66 -3.77
N LEU A 8 13.50 -73.20 -4.98
CA LEU A 8 12.31 -73.58 -5.76
C LEU A 8 11.53 -74.72 -5.08
N ASP A 9 12.24 -75.72 -4.58
CA ASP A 9 11.64 -76.89 -3.91
C ASP A 9 11.06 -76.53 -2.52
N TRP A 10 11.68 -75.57 -1.83
CA TRP A 10 11.14 -74.98 -0.60
C TRP A 10 9.91 -74.10 -0.85
N ILE A 11 9.90 -73.34 -1.95
CA ILE A 11 8.79 -72.48 -2.40
C ILE A 11 7.55 -73.30 -2.78
N LEU A 12 7.73 -74.47 -3.41
CA LEU A 12 6.64 -75.33 -3.88
C LEU A 12 5.99 -76.20 -2.79
N ARG A 13 6.59 -76.29 -1.60
CA ARG A 13 6.12 -77.17 -0.50
C ARG A 13 4.90 -76.66 0.26
N ASP A 14 4.65 -75.34 0.25
CA ASP A 14 3.58 -74.72 1.04
C ASP A 14 3.08 -73.42 0.37
N PRO A 15 2.31 -73.51 -0.74
CA PRO A 15 1.95 -72.38 -1.58
C PRO A 15 1.21 -71.26 -0.83
N GLY A 16 0.50 -71.60 0.25
CA GLY A 16 -0.17 -70.63 1.11
C GLY A 16 0.80 -69.69 1.86
N LYS A 17 2.00 -70.15 2.23
CA LYS A 17 3.03 -69.30 2.86
C LYS A 17 3.68 -68.37 1.84
N LEU A 18 3.91 -68.84 0.62
CA LEU A 18 4.44 -68.02 -0.46
C LEU A 18 3.53 -66.85 -0.80
N ILE A 19 2.22 -67.12 -0.94
CA ILE A 19 1.21 -66.09 -1.20
C ILE A 19 1.20 -65.06 -0.05
N ARG A 20 1.32 -65.49 1.21
CA ARG A 20 1.40 -64.56 2.35
C ARG A 20 2.63 -63.67 2.31
N TYR A 21 3.82 -64.20 1.99
CA TYR A 21 5.02 -63.38 1.85
C TYR A 21 4.94 -62.42 0.67
N LEU A 22 4.36 -62.85 -0.46
CA LEU A 22 4.16 -62.00 -1.63
C LEU A 22 3.18 -60.86 -1.34
N VAL A 23 2.06 -61.15 -0.68
CA VAL A 23 1.11 -60.12 -0.23
C VAL A 23 1.79 -59.15 0.75
N LEU A 24 2.55 -59.65 1.73
CA LEU A 24 3.26 -58.81 2.68
C LEU A 24 4.31 -57.91 2.01
N PHE A 25 5.03 -58.44 1.02
CA PHE A 25 5.97 -57.68 0.21
C PHE A 25 5.27 -56.57 -0.58
N VAL A 26 4.17 -56.89 -1.29
CA VAL A 26 3.39 -55.90 -2.04
C VAL A 26 2.81 -54.83 -1.11
N CYS A 27 2.24 -55.22 0.03
CA CYS A 27 1.76 -54.26 1.05
C CYS A 27 2.90 -53.36 1.58
N SER A 28 4.10 -53.91 1.80
CA SER A 28 5.26 -53.14 2.25
C SER A 28 5.69 -52.11 1.20
N VAL A 29 5.71 -52.49 -0.08
CA VAL A 29 6.01 -51.58 -1.19
C VAL A 29 4.97 -50.46 -1.27
N ILE A 30 3.67 -50.78 -1.17
CA ILE A 30 2.59 -49.77 -1.18
C ILE A 30 2.77 -48.79 -0.02
N VAL A 31 3.06 -49.26 1.19
CA VAL A 31 3.29 -48.40 2.35
C VAL A 31 4.51 -47.49 2.14
N ILE A 32 5.61 -48.00 1.60
CA ILE A 32 6.80 -47.19 1.29
C ILE A 32 6.46 -46.08 0.28
N VAL A 33 5.70 -46.40 -0.78
CA VAL A 33 5.26 -45.41 -1.78
C VAL A 33 4.38 -44.33 -1.14
N GLN A 34 3.39 -44.73 -0.32
CA GLN A 34 2.51 -43.79 0.38
C GLN A 34 3.28 -42.89 1.36
N LEU A 35 4.25 -43.44 2.08
CA LEU A 35 5.11 -42.66 2.98
C LEU A 35 5.97 -41.68 2.19
N SER A 36 6.56 -42.10 1.07
CA SER A 36 7.36 -41.23 0.20
C SER A 36 6.54 -40.05 -0.34
N GLU A 37 5.32 -40.30 -0.82
CA GLU A 37 4.41 -39.23 -1.26
C GLU A 37 4.03 -38.29 -0.11
N CYS A 38 3.79 -38.84 1.09
CA CYS A 38 3.48 -38.07 2.28
C CYS A 38 4.65 -37.15 2.68
N PHE A 39 5.88 -37.67 2.72
CA PHE A 39 7.07 -36.87 3.01
C PHE A 39 7.32 -35.79 1.96
N THR A 40 7.08 -36.10 0.69
CA THR A 40 7.18 -35.11 -0.40
C THR A 40 6.18 -33.97 -0.20
N LYS A 41 4.93 -34.29 0.18
CA LYS A 41 3.91 -33.28 0.52
C LYS A 41 4.24 -32.50 1.79
N LEU A 42 4.90 -33.11 2.78
CA LEU A 42 5.34 -32.40 3.99
C LEU A 42 6.47 -31.41 3.73
N ASN A 43 7.34 -31.69 2.74
CA ASN A 43 8.42 -30.77 2.36
C ASN A 43 7.90 -29.55 1.57
N SER A 44 6.76 -29.71 0.89
CA SER A 44 6.05 -28.65 0.16
C SER A 44 4.56 -28.67 0.53
N PRO A 45 4.21 -28.25 1.77
CA PRO A 45 2.85 -28.36 2.25
C PRO A 45 1.90 -27.55 1.36
N PRO A 46 0.77 -28.12 0.92
CA PRO A 46 -0.21 -27.35 0.17
C PRO A 46 -0.79 -26.26 1.06
N ILE A 47 -0.74 -25.01 0.59
CA ILE A 47 -1.30 -23.86 1.30
C ILE A 47 -2.73 -23.63 0.76
N SER A 48 -3.72 -23.67 1.66
CA SER A 48 -5.10 -23.30 1.34
C SER A 48 -5.42 -21.92 1.92
N THR A 49 -6.24 -21.15 1.19
CA THR A 49 -6.73 -19.86 1.68
C THR A 49 -8.06 -20.07 2.40
N HIS A 50 -8.17 -19.54 3.61
CA HIS A 50 -9.41 -19.47 4.36
C HIS A 50 -9.87 -18.01 4.45
N SER A 51 -11.07 -17.73 3.96
CA SER A 51 -11.72 -16.43 4.10
C SER A 51 -12.90 -16.54 5.07
N TYR A 52 -13.01 -15.55 5.96
CA TYR A 52 -14.14 -15.39 6.86
C TYR A 52 -14.40 -13.90 7.05
N PHE A 53 -15.64 -13.56 7.39
CA PHE A 53 -15.98 -12.20 7.78
C PHE A 53 -15.82 -12.08 9.29
N SER A 54 -14.92 -11.21 9.74
CA SER A 54 -14.83 -10.83 11.14
C SER A 54 -15.76 -9.65 11.39
N LEU A 55 -16.76 -9.84 12.25
CA LEU A 55 -17.55 -8.74 12.78
C LEU A 55 -16.79 -8.19 13.99
N ASN A 56 -15.90 -7.23 13.75
CA ASN A 56 -15.20 -6.56 14.84
C ASN A 56 -16.11 -5.52 15.50
N ASP A 57 -15.99 -5.39 16.82
CA ASP A 57 -16.67 -4.35 17.60
C ASP A 57 -16.08 -2.95 17.35
N THR A 58 -14.84 -2.89 16.85
CA THR A 58 -14.13 -1.68 16.47
C THR A 58 -13.50 -1.81 15.09
N VAL A 59 -13.34 -0.67 14.41
CA VAL A 59 -12.73 -0.54 13.10
C VAL A 59 -11.62 0.48 13.18
N GLU A 60 -10.44 0.04 12.76
CA GLU A 60 -9.29 0.91 12.54
C GLU A 60 -9.49 1.68 11.23
N MET A 61 -9.38 3.00 11.29
CA MET A 61 -9.56 3.86 10.14
C MET A 61 -8.26 3.93 9.32
N PRO A 62 -8.34 4.12 8.00
CA PRO A 62 -7.15 4.37 7.18
C PRO A 62 -6.64 5.80 7.40
N ALA A 63 -5.42 6.06 6.96
CA ALA A 63 -4.95 7.41 6.74
C ALA A 63 -5.44 7.94 5.40
N VAL A 64 -5.67 9.26 5.34
CA VAL A 64 -6.10 9.95 4.13
C VAL A 64 -5.09 11.04 3.82
N THR A 65 -4.40 10.91 2.69
CA THR A 65 -3.48 11.94 2.19
C THR A 65 -4.13 12.75 1.08
N ILE A 66 -4.06 14.07 1.20
CA ILE A 66 -4.68 15.03 0.31
C ILE A 66 -3.60 15.90 -0.30
N CYS A 67 -3.53 15.91 -1.62
CA CYS A 67 -2.63 16.76 -2.40
C CYS A 67 -3.44 17.64 -3.34
N ARG A 68 -3.06 18.91 -3.47
CA ARG A 68 -3.76 19.87 -4.33
C ARG A 68 -3.33 19.74 -5.79
N GLU A 69 -4.28 19.94 -6.71
CA GLU A 69 -4.00 20.17 -8.13
C GLU A 69 -4.62 21.50 -8.55
N PRO A 70 -3.85 22.49 -9.04
CA PRO A 70 -2.39 22.49 -9.14
C PRO A 70 -1.67 22.57 -7.77
N PRO A 71 -0.46 22.01 -7.67
CA PRO A 71 0.26 21.88 -6.41
C PRO A 71 0.99 23.16 -5.94
N TYR A 72 1.26 24.09 -6.85
CA TYR A 72 2.05 25.30 -6.59
C TYR A 72 1.25 26.58 -6.84
N LYS A 73 1.56 27.62 -6.07
CA LYS A 73 1.09 29.00 -6.22
C LYS A 73 1.81 29.66 -7.38
N GLU A 74 1.12 29.82 -8.52
CA GLU A 74 1.71 30.32 -9.77
C GLU A 74 2.41 31.68 -9.60
N ASP A 75 1.78 32.63 -8.92
CA ASP A 75 2.28 33.98 -8.68
C ASP A 75 3.57 33.98 -7.86
N VAL A 76 3.59 33.21 -6.77
CA VAL A 76 4.77 33.04 -5.92
C VAL A 76 5.87 32.34 -6.69
N LEU A 77 5.55 31.26 -7.40
CA LEU A 77 6.51 30.45 -8.12
C LEU A 77 7.17 31.24 -9.26
N ASN A 78 6.40 32.03 -10.01
CA ASN A 78 6.90 32.94 -11.03
C ASN A 78 7.80 34.04 -10.43
N SER A 79 7.40 34.60 -9.28
CA SER A 79 8.18 35.63 -8.60
C SER A 79 9.52 35.10 -8.11
N LEU A 80 9.56 33.90 -7.52
CA LEU A 80 10.79 33.29 -7.01
C LEU A 80 11.71 32.77 -8.12
N SER A 81 11.15 32.26 -9.23
CA SER A 81 11.92 31.75 -10.36
C SER A 81 12.43 32.83 -11.32
N GLY A 82 11.97 34.08 -11.18
CA GLY A 82 12.38 35.18 -12.06
C GLY A 82 11.86 35.05 -13.50
N GLY A 83 10.74 34.35 -13.71
CA GLY A 83 10.18 34.06 -15.03
C GLY A 83 8.87 33.29 -14.99
N ILE A 84 8.47 32.73 -16.14
CA ILE A 84 7.28 31.87 -16.23
C ILE A 84 7.66 30.45 -15.81
N CYS A 85 7.16 30.05 -14.65
CA CYS A 85 7.34 28.75 -14.03
C CYS A 85 5.98 28.17 -13.63
N PRO A 86 5.33 27.38 -14.52
CA PRO A 86 4.06 26.75 -14.19
C PRO A 86 4.22 25.55 -13.25
N HIS A 87 5.37 24.87 -13.29
CA HIS A 87 5.69 23.77 -12.38
C HIS A 87 7.21 23.53 -12.36
N PRO A 88 7.84 23.26 -11.20
CA PRO A 88 9.28 22.99 -11.07
C PRO A 88 9.83 21.85 -11.95
N LYS A 89 8.98 21.03 -12.59
CA LYS A 89 9.39 19.95 -13.50
C LYS A 89 9.94 20.48 -14.81
N TYR A 90 9.64 21.73 -15.16
CA TYR A 90 10.08 22.35 -16.40
C TYR A 90 11.37 23.14 -16.21
N ILE A 91 12.25 23.10 -17.21
CA ILE A 91 13.53 23.80 -17.20
C ILE A 91 13.38 25.34 -17.10
N THR A 92 12.25 25.88 -17.56
CA THR A 92 11.98 27.33 -17.55
C THR A 92 11.97 27.91 -16.13
N CYS A 93 11.66 27.11 -15.12
CA CYS A 93 11.69 27.48 -13.72
C CYS A 93 13.09 27.75 -13.17
N TRP A 94 14.11 27.16 -13.79
CA TRP A 94 15.47 27.12 -13.25
C TRP A 94 16.44 28.05 -13.98
N ASN A 95 16.04 28.57 -15.16
CA ASN A 95 16.91 29.41 -15.99
C ASN A 95 17.38 30.69 -15.29
N ASN A 96 16.50 31.32 -14.51
CA ASN A 96 16.78 32.58 -13.79
C ASN A 96 16.75 32.38 -12.26
N PHE A 97 16.74 31.13 -11.79
CA PHE A 97 16.59 30.85 -10.37
C PHE A 97 17.80 31.33 -9.57
N PRO A 98 17.61 32.07 -8.46
CA PRO A 98 18.69 32.64 -7.68
C PRO A 98 19.31 31.60 -6.72
N PHE A 99 20.06 30.64 -7.27
CA PHE A 99 20.68 29.53 -6.51
C PHE A 99 21.58 29.96 -5.33
N ASN A 100 22.05 31.21 -5.31
CA ASN A 100 22.91 31.73 -4.24
C ASN A 100 22.14 32.41 -3.10
N ASP A 101 20.88 32.81 -3.34
CA ASP A 101 20.12 33.67 -2.43
C ASP A 101 18.84 33.01 -1.88
N LEU A 102 18.39 31.91 -2.47
CA LEU A 102 17.16 31.20 -2.08
C LEU A 102 17.44 29.71 -1.89
N GLU A 103 17.14 29.19 -0.70
CA GLU A 103 17.19 27.76 -0.42
C GLU A 103 16.01 27.03 -1.10
N LEU A 104 16.25 25.78 -1.52
CA LEU A 104 15.21 24.98 -2.18
C LEU A 104 14.04 24.69 -1.23
N ASP A 105 14.32 24.49 0.06
CA ASP A 105 13.28 24.25 1.06
C ASP A 105 12.35 25.47 1.17
N ASP A 106 12.92 26.68 1.26
CA ASP A 106 12.14 27.93 1.25
C ASP A 106 11.35 28.12 -0.05
N PHE A 107 11.96 27.78 -1.19
CA PHE A 107 11.28 27.82 -2.48
C PHE A 107 10.04 26.94 -2.50
N PHE A 108 10.16 25.66 -2.11
CA PHE A 108 9.05 24.72 -2.11
C PHE A 108 8.03 25.01 -1.02
N MET A 109 8.46 25.45 0.16
CA MET A 109 7.55 25.74 1.26
C MET A 109 6.73 27.00 1.00
N ASN A 110 7.30 28.04 0.41
CA ASN A 110 6.58 29.27 0.12
C ASN A 110 5.70 29.17 -1.14
N SER A 111 6.14 28.38 -2.12
CA SER A 111 5.39 28.19 -3.38
C SER A 111 4.26 27.18 -3.28
N THR A 112 4.04 26.52 -2.14
CA THR A 112 2.96 25.55 -1.93
C THR A 112 1.89 26.10 -0.97
N PHE A 113 0.79 25.36 -0.80
CA PHE A 113 -0.35 25.78 0.00
C PHE A 113 -0.25 25.24 1.43
N ASP A 114 -0.48 26.11 2.40
CA ASP A 114 -0.51 25.79 3.83
C ASP A 114 -1.79 25.03 4.21
N LEU A 115 -1.80 24.48 5.43
CA LEU A 115 -2.90 23.64 5.92
C LEU A 115 -4.21 24.43 5.96
N GLU A 116 -4.15 25.66 6.47
CA GLU A 116 -5.30 26.57 6.58
C GLU A 116 -5.83 27.01 5.21
N GLU A 117 -4.99 27.02 4.18
CA GLU A 117 -5.38 27.31 2.79
C GLU A 117 -6.00 26.10 2.08
N THR A 118 -5.83 24.90 2.64
CA THR A 118 -6.21 23.61 2.04
C THR A 118 -7.45 23.01 2.69
N ILE A 119 -7.51 23.03 4.03
CA ILE A 119 -8.60 22.42 4.82
C ILE A 119 -9.35 23.53 5.56
N LEU A 120 -10.67 23.63 5.33
CA LEU A 120 -11.48 24.72 5.88
C LEU A 120 -11.76 24.55 7.39
N GLY A 121 -11.02 25.25 8.25
CA GLY A 121 -11.31 25.36 9.69
C GLY A 121 -10.95 24.11 10.52
N GLU A 122 -11.49 24.01 11.74
CA GLU A 122 -11.31 22.85 12.63
C GLU A 122 -12.17 21.66 12.16
N GLN A 123 -11.73 20.96 11.11
CA GLN A 123 -12.55 19.89 10.56
C GLN A 123 -12.53 18.62 11.39
N TYR A 124 -13.75 18.18 11.62
CA TYR A 124 -14.18 17.21 12.60
C TYR A 124 -14.28 15.83 11.92
N GLY A 125 -13.13 15.22 11.61
CA GLY A 125 -13.07 13.81 11.24
C GLY A 125 -12.95 12.92 12.47
N LEU A 126 -13.55 11.72 12.43
CA LEU A 126 -13.52 10.71 13.49
C LEU A 126 -14.27 11.15 14.76
N ASP A 127 -15.59 10.96 14.79
CA ASP A 127 -16.52 11.46 15.83
C ASP A 127 -16.52 12.99 16.01
N GLY A 128 -15.96 13.67 15.03
CA GLY A 128 -15.99 15.10 14.95
C GLY A 128 -15.12 15.84 15.97
N LEU A 129 -13.92 15.32 16.28
CA LEU A 129 -13.00 15.97 17.22
C LEU A 129 -11.58 16.01 16.63
N THR A 130 -10.98 17.20 16.55
CA THR A 130 -9.62 17.40 16.01
C THR A 130 -8.55 16.59 16.75
N LYS A 131 -8.71 16.40 18.07
CA LYS A 131 -7.81 15.57 18.89
C LYS A 131 -7.75 14.10 18.46
N ASN A 132 -8.75 13.62 17.71
CA ASN A 132 -8.82 12.25 17.21
C ASN A 132 -7.99 12.06 15.93
N LEU A 133 -7.41 13.15 15.40
CA LEU A 133 -6.58 13.15 14.21
C LEU A 133 -5.18 13.69 14.50
N GLU A 134 -4.20 13.14 13.78
CA GLU A 134 -2.90 13.75 13.56
C GLU A 134 -2.85 14.24 12.12
N ILE A 135 -2.49 15.49 11.90
CA ILE A 135 -2.26 15.99 10.54
C ILE A 135 -0.76 16.21 10.39
N LYS A 136 -0.17 15.55 9.39
CA LYS A 136 1.24 15.71 9.03
C LYS A 136 1.31 16.29 7.62
N SER A 137 2.23 17.22 7.40
CA SER A 137 2.54 17.72 6.06
C SER A 137 3.75 16.98 5.51
N SER A 138 3.69 16.63 4.23
CA SER A 138 4.81 16.09 3.47
C SER A 138 5.01 16.89 2.19
N LEU A 139 6.27 17.10 1.81
CA LEU A 139 6.61 17.82 0.59
C LEU A 139 7.04 16.82 -0.48
N HIS A 140 6.48 17.00 -1.67
CA HIS A 140 6.67 16.14 -2.84
C HIS A 140 6.96 17.00 -4.07
N PHE A 141 7.79 16.51 -4.99
CA PHE A 141 8.23 17.31 -6.13
C PHE A 141 7.12 17.54 -7.15
N PHE A 142 6.33 16.50 -7.47
CA PHE A 142 5.24 16.58 -8.43
C PHE A 142 3.92 17.00 -7.79
N MET A 143 3.67 16.61 -6.54
CA MET A 143 2.41 16.89 -5.85
C MET A 143 2.47 18.11 -4.91
N GLY A 144 3.64 18.77 -4.82
CA GLY A 144 3.85 19.89 -3.91
C GLY A 144 3.67 19.44 -2.46
N ARG A 145 3.07 20.31 -1.65
CA ARG A 145 2.81 19.98 -0.25
C ARG A 145 1.47 19.25 -0.11
N CYS A 146 1.52 18.07 0.49
CA CYS A 146 0.36 17.25 0.81
C CYS A 146 0.12 17.17 2.32
N TYR A 147 -1.11 16.85 2.71
CA TYR A 147 -1.51 16.69 4.11
C TYR A 147 -2.06 15.29 4.34
N THR A 148 -1.44 14.55 5.25
CA THR A 148 -1.88 13.22 5.68
C THR A 148 -2.63 13.32 7.00
N LEU A 149 -3.88 12.90 7.00
CA LEU A 149 -4.74 12.78 8.16
C LEU A 149 -4.63 11.35 8.69
N ASN A 150 -3.96 11.20 9.84
CA ASN A 150 -3.80 9.92 10.53
C ASN A 150 -4.81 9.79 11.68
N PRO A 151 -5.51 8.65 11.80
CA PRO A 151 -6.42 8.40 12.91
C PRO A 151 -5.64 8.11 14.20
N LYS A 152 -6.12 8.67 15.32
CA LYS A 152 -5.61 8.38 16.68
C LYS A 152 -6.53 7.48 17.49
N ILE A 153 -7.70 7.15 16.96
CA ILE A 153 -8.72 6.35 17.63
C ILE A 153 -9.25 5.26 16.72
N GLU A 154 -9.73 4.19 17.32
CA GLU A 154 -10.58 3.21 16.66
C GLU A 154 -12.06 3.61 16.81
N LEU A 155 -12.85 3.38 15.76
CA LEU A 155 -14.27 3.68 15.77
C LEU A 155 -15.10 2.42 16.01
N LYS A 156 -16.12 2.51 16.86
CA LYS A 156 -17.11 1.41 17.03
C LYS A 156 -18.08 1.31 15.86
N ARG A 157 -18.33 2.43 15.18
CA ARG A 157 -19.25 2.50 14.05
C ARG A 157 -18.78 3.59 13.11
N THR A 158 -18.78 3.28 11.82
CA THR A 158 -18.49 4.24 10.76
C THR A 158 -19.80 4.67 10.11
N THR A 159 -20.13 5.94 10.24
CA THR A 159 -21.23 6.62 9.54
C THR A 159 -20.69 7.91 8.94
N ARG A 160 -21.51 8.61 8.15
CA ARG A 160 -21.17 9.95 7.65
C ARG A 160 -20.80 10.95 8.76
N THR A 161 -21.32 10.76 9.98
CA THR A 161 -21.07 11.66 11.12
C THR A 161 -19.94 11.21 12.04
N SER A 162 -19.56 9.93 12.02
CA SER A 162 -18.46 9.41 12.84
C SER A 162 -17.18 9.14 12.05
N GLY A 163 -17.24 9.04 10.72
CA GLY A 163 -16.08 8.86 9.85
C GLY A 163 -15.32 10.15 9.54
N TYR A 164 -14.52 10.13 8.48
CA TYR A 164 -13.92 11.35 7.93
C TYR A 164 -15.01 12.21 7.28
N SER A 165 -15.04 13.50 7.62
CA SER A 165 -15.86 14.51 6.98
C SER A 165 -15.01 15.75 6.81
N LEU A 166 -14.67 16.05 5.55
CA LEU A 166 -13.71 17.08 5.18
C LEU A 166 -14.33 18.00 4.13
N MET A 167 -14.00 19.29 4.19
CA MET A 167 -14.34 20.30 3.21
C MET A 167 -13.06 21.05 2.83
N LEU A 168 -12.68 20.95 1.56
CA LEU A 168 -11.40 21.45 1.08
C LEU A 168 -11.58 22.80 0.38
N THR A 169 -10.59 23.69 0.54
CA THR A 169 -10.61 25.04 -0.04
C THR A 169 -9.70 25.15 -1.24
N HIS A 170 -10.29 25.31 -2.42
CA HIS A 170 -9.55 25.58 -3.63
C HIS A 170 -9.66 27.05 -4.03
N HIS A 171 -8.53 27.64 -4.40
CA HIS A 171 -8.39 29.01 -4.87
C HIS A 171 -7.99 28.93 -6.34
N ILE A 172 -8.94 29.26 -7.23
CA ILE A 172 -8.67 29.38 -8.66
C ILE A 172 -8.53 30.86 -8.97
N ILE A 173 -7.42 31.23 -9.59
CA ILE A 173 -7.20 32.59 -10.09
C ILE A 173 -7.67 32.60 -11.55
N PRO A 174 -8.78 33.29 -11.89
CA PRO A 174 -9.28 33.32 -13.26
C PRO A 174 -8.30 34.03 -14.20
N GLY A 175 -8.03 33.46 -15.38
CA GLY A 175 -7.16 34.05 -16.40
C GLY A 175 -5.66 33.85 -16.16
N SER A 176 -5.28 32.93 -15.26
CA SER A 176 -3.88 32.59 -15.00
C SER A 176 -3.29 31.77 -16.16
N THR A 177 -1.97 31.81 -16.35
CA THR A 177 -1.29 31.07 -17.42
C THR A 177 -1.48 29.56 -17.25
N MET A 178 -1.71 29.11 -16.01
CA MET A 178 -2.12 27.74 -15.71
C MET A 178 -3.44 27.38 -16.39
N GLU A 179 -4.45 28.25 -16.47
CA GLU A 179 -5.74 27.92 -17.12
C GLU A 179 -5.58 27.47 -18.59
N MET A 180 -4.57 27.99 -19.30
CA MET A 180 -4.23 27.57 -20.67
C MET A 180 -3.25 26.38 -20.76
N MET A 181 -2.52 26.06 -19.68
CA MET A 181 -1.49 25.00 -19.63
C MET A 181 -1.85 23.83 -18.70
N LEU A 182 -3.00 23.86 -18.05
CA LEU A 182 -3.46 22.83 -17.14
C LEU A 182 -3.59 21.51 -17.93
N GLU A 183 -2.68 20.57 -17.64
CA GLU A 183 -2.79 19.20 -18.14
C GLU A 183 -4.00 18.47 -17.51
N LYS A 184 -4.52 18.98 -16.38
CA LYS A 184 -5.61 18.39 -15.58
C LYS A 184 -6.55 19.46 -15.02
N ASN A 185 -7.79 19.07 -14.74
CA ASN A 185 -8.75 19.92 -14.02
C ASN A 185 -8.22 20.27 -12.62
N PRO A 186 -8.51 21.47 -12.08
CA PRO A 186 -8.19 21.80 -10.70
C PRO A 186 -9.03 20.96 -9.73
N GLY A 187 -8.43 20.54 -8.63
CA GLY A 187 -9.08 19.70 -7.63
C GLY A 187 -8.10 19.14 -6.60
N TRP A 188 -8.39 17.93 -6.14
CA TRP A 188 -7.66 17.26 -5.07
C TRP A 188 -7.38 15.80 -5.42
N HIS A 189 -6.12 15.41 -5.29
CA HIS A 189 -5.72 14.01 -5.27
C HIS A 189 -5.88 13.48 -3.84
N VAL A 190 -6.74 12.48 -3.66
CA VAL A 190 -7.03 11.84 -2.38
C VAL A 190 -6.52 10.41 -2.41
N TYR A 191 -5.61 10.10 -1.49
CA TYR A 191 -5.01 8.78 -1.30
C TYR A 191 -5.46 8.20 0.02
N ILE A 192 -6.06 7.02 0.00
CA ILE A 192 -6.53 6.30 1.19
C ILE A 192 -5.62 5.10 1.38
N HIS A 193 -4.86 5.07 2.47
CA HIS A 193 -3.85 4.05 2.69
C HIS A 193 -3.80 3.62 4.16
N ASP A 194 -3.03 2.58 4.44
CA ASP A 194 -2.75 2.15 5.81
C ASP A 194 -2.06 3.27 6.58
N HIS A 195 -2.57 3.59 7.78
CA HIS A 195 -2.07 4.69 8.62
C HIS A 195 -0.68 4.44 9.20
N ARG A 196 -0.20 3.19 9.12
CA ARG A 196 1.17 2.82 9.55
C ARG A 196 2.23 3.24 8.53
N HIS A 197 1.84 3.66 7.34
CA HIS A 197 2.75 4.04 6.27
C HIS A 197 2.65 5.52 5.95
N GLU A 198 3.80 6.12 5.73
CA GLU A 198 3.89 7.46 5.20
C GLU A 198 3.54 7.45 3.71
N PHE A 199 2.94 8.54 3.25
CA PHE A 199 2.62 8.71 1.84
C PHE A 199 3.86 9.15 1.08
N THR A 200 4.02 8.60 -0.13
CA THR A 200 5.05 9.00 -1.08
C THR A 200 4.47 9.13 -2.48
N GLU A 201 4.94 10.11 -3.24
CA GLU A 201 4.56 10.29 -4.65
C GLU A 201 5.16 9.22 -5.58
N LEU A 202 6.07 8.38 -5.06
CA LEU A 202 6.68 7.30 -5.81
C LEU A 202 5.62 6.24 -6.12
N ASN A 203 5.22 6.15 -7.39
CA ASN A 203 4.36 5.09 -7.88
C ASN A 203 5.15 3.78 -8.01
N VAL A 204 5.37 3.12 -6.89
CA VAL A 204 6.02 1.82 -6.85
C VAL A 204 4.99 0.78 -7.28
N LYS A 205 5.14 0.30 -8.51
CA LYS A 205 4.29 -0.77 -9.08
C LYS A 205 4.23 -1.95 -8.10
N GLY A 206 3.05 -2.15 -7.51
CA GLY A 206 2.76 -3.30 -6.63
C GLY A 206 2.92 -3.05 -5.12
N ALA A 207 3.37 -1.88 -4.66
CA ALA A 207 3.66 -1.65 -3.25
C ALA A 207 2.59 -0.90 -2.45
N ALA A 208 1.61 -0.30 -3.12
CA ALA A 208 0.64 0.56 -2.46
C ALA A 208 -0.74 -0.10 -2.42
N ARG A 209 -1.13 -0.62 -1.25
CA ARG A 209 -2.56 -0.77 -0.89
C ARG A 209 -3.15 0.62 -0.61
N SER A 210 -3.03 1.51 -1.59
CA SER A 210 -3.55 2.86 -1.54
C SER A 210 -4.65 2.98 -2.59
N GLU A 211 -5.85 3.31 -2.15
CA GLU A 211 -6.93 3.69 -3.06
C GLU A 211 -6.73 5.15 -3.46
N TYR A 212 -6.97 5.47 -4.73
CA TYR A 212 -6.79 6.81 -5.28
C TYR A 212 -8.11 7.34 -5.85
N ILE A 213 -8.44 8.58 -5.49
CA ILE A 213 -9.60 9.30 -5.98
C ILE A 213 -9.17 10.71 -6.35
N PHE A 214 -9.68 11.21 -7.46
CA PHE A 214 -9.60 12.62 -7.79
C PHE A 214 -10.93 13.28 -7.45
N ALA A 215 -10.90 14.35 -6.66
CA ALA A 215 -12.07 15.15 -6.32
C ALA A 215 -11.98 16.49 -7.03
N GLU A 216 -12.91 16.79 -7.93
CA GLU A 216 -12.96 18.09 -8.57
C GLU A 216 -13.45 19.16 -7.59
N ILE A 217 -13.24 20.43 -7.96
CA ILE A 217 -13.87 21.55 -7.24
C ILE A 217 -15.40 21.46 -7.32
N ASP A 218 -16.09 22.03 -6.34
CA ASP A 218 -17.56 22.09 -6.28
C ASP A 218 -18.27 20.72 -6.28
N GLU A 219 -17.56 19.64 -5.96
CA GLU A 219 -18.13 18.30 -5.80
C GLU A 219 -18.18 17.84 -4.34
N GLU A 220 -19.24 17.08 -3.99
CA GLU A 220 -19.33 16.32 -2.74
C GLU A 220 -19.21 14.83 -3.07
N ILE A 221 -18.19 14.16 -2.49
CA ILE A 221 -17.93 12.74 -2.72
C ILE A 221 -18.13 11.96 -1.41
N GLU A 222 -18.99 10.96 -1.45
CA GLU A 222 -19.17 10.01 -0.34
C GLU A 222 -18.50 8.67 -0.66
N ILE A 223 -17.54 8.27 0.17
CA ILE A 223 -16.72 7.08 -0.06
C ILE A 223 -17.02 6.05 1.02
N LYS A 224 -17.51 4.87 0.61
CA LYS A 224 -17.72 3.73 1.50
C LYS A 224 -16.57 2.74 1.34
N LEU A 225 -15.81 2.56 2.41
CA LEU A 225 -14.67 1.65 2.44
C LEU A 225 -15.05 0.30 3.07
N GLN A 226 -14.41 -0.77 2.58
CA GLN A 226 -14.45 -2.09 3.19
C GLN A 226 -13.02 -2.56 3.45
N SER A 227 -12.70 -2.79 4.72
CA SER A 227 -11.37 -3.30 5.10
C SER A 227 -11.25 -4.80 4.81
N GLN A 228 -10.07 -5.20 4.34
CA GLN A 228 -9.69 -6.58 4.12
C GLN A 228 -8.32 -6.83 4.75
N GLN A 229 -8.21 -7.88 5.55
CA GLN A 229 -6.96 -8.30 6.16
C GLN A 229 -6.47 -9.58 5.50
N PHE A 230 -5.18 -9.59 5.16
CA PHE A 230 -4.51 -10.74 4.56
C PHE A 230 -3.42 -11.22 5.52
N LYS A 231 -3.40 -12.53 5.79
CA LYS A 231 -2.33 -13.17 6.55
C LYS A 231 -1.70 -14.25 5.68
N ASN A 232 -0.49 -13.99 5.25
CA ASN A 232 0.29 -14.94 4.47
C ASN A 232 1.06 -15.90 5.39
N ILE A 233 1.25 -17.12 4.92
CA ILE A 233 2.11 -18.10 5.58
C ILE A 233 3.49 -17.99 4.93
N GLU A 234 4.52 -17.85 5.77
CA GLU A 234 5.90 -17.83 5.31
C GLU A 234 6.26 -19.17 4.66
N SER A 235 6.90 -19.10 3.49
CA SER A 235 7.43 -20.28 2.80
C SER A 235 8.88 -20.06 2.40
N LYS A 236 9.61 -21.13 2.08
CA LYS A 236 11.00 -21.02 1.60
C LYS A 236 11.14 -20.16 0.33
N GLU A 237 10.10 -20.11 -0.50
CA GLU A 237 10.09 -19.37 -1.76
C GLU A 237 9.52 -17.95 -1.60
N THR A 238 8.68 -17.74 -0.58
CA THR A 238 8.02 -16.46 -0.28
C THR A 238 8.24 -16.08 1.18
N PRO A 239 9.42 -15.55 1.53
CA PRO A 239 9.68 -15.08 2.89
C PRO A 239 8.76 -13.91 3.22
N CYS A 240 8.23 -13.89 4.44
CA CYS A 240 7.41 -12.80 4.95
C CYS A 240 8.22 -12.03 6.00
N SER A 241 8.15 -10.70 5.99
CA SER A 241 8.76 -9.91 7.06
C SER A 241 7.92 -10.01 8.34
N ALA A 242 8.56 -10.25 9.48
CA ALA A 242 7.92 -10.24 10.80
C ALA A 242 7.91 -8.83 11.45
N THR A 243 8.53 -7.85 10.81
CA THR A 243 8.70 -6.51 11.36
C THR A 243 7.40 -5.73 11.23
N LEU A 244 6.85 -5.25 12.36
CA LEU A 244 5.53 -4.59 12.42
C LEU A 244 5.43 -3.33 11.54
N SER A 245 6.53 -2.58 11.42
CA SER A 245 6.61 -1.34 10.63
C SER A 245 7.08 -1.56 9.19
N TYR A 246 7.28 -2.81 8.78
CA TYR A 246 7.78 -3.12 7.45
C TYR A 246 6.64 -3.41 6.50
N SER A 247 6.71 -2.80 5.32
CA SER A 247 5.75 -2.99 4.25
C SER A 247 6.42 -2.88 2.90
N ASP A 248 5.66 -3.23 1.86
CA ASP A 248 6.11 -3.11 0.49
C ASP A 248 6.46 -1.65 0.15
N MET A 249 5.70 -0.68 0.70
CA MET A 249 6.01 0.74 0.54
C MET A 249 7.32 1.10 1.24
N LYS A 250 7.51 0.66 2.49
CA LYS A 250 8.75 0.96 3.22
C LYS A 250 9.97 0.37 2.54
N CYS A 251 9.84 -0.87 2.03
CA CYS A 251 10.87 -1.53 1.23
C CYS A 251 11.24 -0.70 0.00
N ALA A 252 10.24 -0.17 -0.69
CA ALA A 252 10.45 0.61 -1.91
C ALA A 252 11.09 1.97 -1.64
N GLU A 253 10.71 2.64 -0.55
CA GLU A 253 11.40 3.85 -0.09
C GLU A 253 12.88 3.58 0.18
N LEU A 254 13.20 2.52 0.94
CA LEU A 254 14.59 2.14 1.25
C LEU A 254 15.39 1.87 -0.04
N CYS A 255 14.77 1.27 -1.05
CA CYS A 255 15.39 1.03 -2.36
C CYS A 255 15.76 2.33 -3.09
N VAL A 256 14.99 3.39 -2.90
CA VAL A 256 15.19 4.67 -3.60
C VAL A 256 16.11 5.61 -2.82
N PHE A 257 16.02 5.63 -1.48
CA PHE A 257 16.67 6.65 -0.65
C PHE A 257 17.92 6.17 0.11
N ASP A 258 18.03 4.89 0.44
CA ASP A 258 19.13 4.36 1.28
C ASP A 258 20.24 3.67 0.46
N TYR A 259 20.23 3.82 -0.87
CA TYR A 259 21.26 3.29 -1.79
C TYR A 259 21.95 4.36 -2.63
#